data_AF-A0A510Y658-F1
#
_entry.id   AF-A0A510Y658-F1
#
_cell.length_a   1.000
_cell.length_b   1.000
_cell.length_c   1.000
_cell.angle_alpha   90.00
_cell.angle_beta   90.00
_cell.angle_gamma   90.00
#
_symmetry.space_group_name_H-M   'P 1'
#
loop_
_entity.id
_entity.type
_entity.pdbx_description
1 polymer ?
#
loop_
_entity_poly.entity_id
_entity_poly.type
_entity_poly.pdbx_seq_one_letter_code
_entity_poly.pdbx_strand_id
1 'polypeptide(L)' 'MELFQCTKSVYKHVEMDVIEIYPPQLLFRHGYIYPGFFDESGVWMATDEEDVIHVISEHPSPEQDHWFQQHFKKV' A
#
# COMPACT_ATOMS: atom_id res chain seq x y z
N MET A 1 6.12 -14.14 2.92
CA MET A 1 6.62 -12.74 2.96
C MET A 1 7.29 -12.46 1.63
N GLU A 2 6.94 -11.35 1.00
CA GLU A 2 7.44 -10.92 -0.30
C GLU A 2 7.89 -9.46 -0.23
N LEU A 3 8.63 -8.99 -1.24
CA LEU A 3 9.11 -7.61 -1.32
C LEU A 3 8.37 -6.89 -2.45
N PHE A 4 7.82 -5.72 -2.12
CA PHE A 4 7.08 -4.89 -3.06
C PHE A 4 7.75 -3.53 -3.20
N GLN A 5 8.12 -3.16 -4.41
CA GLN A 5 8.60 -1.82 -4.69
C GLN A 5 7.41 -0.90 -4.95
N CYS A 6 7.31 0.18 -4.20
CA CYS A 6 6.34 1.24 -4.45
C CYS A 6 6.72 1.97 -5.76
N THR A 7 5.88 1.85 -6.78
CA THR A 7 6.08 2.47 -8.10
C THR A 7 5.48 3.87 -8.17
N LYS A 8 4.60 4.24 -7.24
CA LYS A 8 3.99 5.57 -7.13
C LYS A 8 3.62 5.86 -5.68
N SER A 9 4.08 7.00 -5.14
CA SER A 9 3.82 7.37 -3.75
C SER A 9 2.34 7.33 -3.41
N VAL A 10 2.02 6.75 -2.26
CA VAL A 10 0.67 6.62 -1.72
C VAL A 10 0.53 7.59 -0.56
N TYR A 11 -0.52 8.39 -0.61
CA TYR A 11 -0.87 9.32 0.47
C TYR A 11 -2.18 8.87 1.09
N LYS A 12 -2.36 9.17 2.37
CA LYS A 12 -3.62 8.89 3.07
C LYS A 12 -4.73 9.77 2.50
N HIS A 13 -5.74 9.14 1.91
CA HIS A 13 -6.96 9.81 1.48
C HIS A 13 -8.08 9.54 2.51
N VAL A 14 -8.85 10.57 2.86
CA VAL A 14 -10.06 10.43 3.69
C VAL A 14 -11.25 10.59 2.77
N GLU A 15 -12.09 9.56 2.66
CA GLU A 15 -13.27 9.52 1.76
C GLU A 15 -14.46 10.36 2.24
N MET A 16 -14.24 11.43 3.02
CA MET A 16 -15.31 12.35 3.41
C MET A 16 -15.04 13.75 2.87
N ASP A 17 -15.98 14.23 2.06
CA ASP A 17 -16.06 15.45 1.24
C ASP A 17 -15.61 16.82 1.84
N VAL A 18 -14.86 16.91 2.96
CA VAL A 18 -14.59 18.22 3.57
C VAL A 18 -13.23 18.43 4.23
N ILE A 19 -12.39 17.41 4.44
CA ILE A 19 -11.08 17.64 5.09
C ILE A 19 -9.99 16.85 4.38
N GLU A 20 -9.32 17.50 3.42
CA GLU A 20 -7.98 17.06 3.02
C GLU A 20 -7.09 17.12 4.28
N ILE A 21 -6.48 15.99 4.67
CA ILE A 21 -5.52 15.99 5.78
C ILE A 21 -4.36 16.90 5.36
N TYR A 22 -4.20 18.01 6.07
CA TYR A 22 -3.09 18.93 5.88
C TYR A 22 -2.15 18.89 7.09
N PRO A 23 -0.86 18.54 6.90
CA PRO A 23 -0.23 18.16 5.63
C PRO A 23 -0.61 16.73 5.18
N PRO A 24 -0.52 16.43 3.87
CA PRO A 24 -0.77 15.08 3.36
C PRO A 24 0.14 14.06 4.06
N GLN A 25 -0.46 13.02 4.65
CA GLN A 25 0.30 11.95 5.29
C GLN A 25 0.77 10.96 4.20
N LEU A 26 2.08 10.87 3.99
CA LEU A 26 2.68 9.88 3.09
C LEU A 26 2.66 8.51 3.77
N LEU A 27 2.10 7.50 3.09
CA LEU A 27 2.09 6.12 3.56
C LEU A 27 3.23 5.33 2.91
N PHE A 28 3.32 5.38 1.58
CA PHE A 28 4.35 4.67 0.83
C PHE A 28 5.08 5.61 -0.12
N ARG A 29 6.41 5.53 -0.14
CA ARG A 29 7.27 6.41 -0.91
C ARG A 29 7.70 5.75 -2.21
N HIS A 30 7.56 6.48 -3.32
CA HIS A 30 8.06 6.03 -4.61
C HIS A 30 9.53 5.58 -4.56
N GLY A 31 9.78 4.41 -5.14
CA GLY A 31 11.11 3.79 -5.25
C GLY A 31 11.48 2.90 -4.06
N TYR A 32 10.81 3.03 -2.92
CA TYR A 32 11.11 2.25 -1.71
C TYR A 32 10.53 0.84 -1.80
N ILE A 33 11.14 -0.08 -1.06
CA ILE A 33 10.73 -1.49 -1.00
C ILE A 33 10.14 -1.75 0.37
N TYR A 34 8.95 -2.33 0.38
CA TYR A 34 8.20 -2.65 1.58
C TYR A 34 8.01 -4.15 1.70
N PRO A 35 8.20 -4.75 2.89
CA PRO A 35 7.88 -6.13 3.13
C PRO A 35 6.36 -6.30 3.13
N GLY A 36 5.88 -7.22 2.30
CA GLY A 36 4.48 -7.59 2.24
C GLY A 36 4.24 -8.99 2.79
N PHE A 37 3.11 -9.17 3.46
CA PHE A 37 2.66 -10.46 3.96
C PHE A 37 1.20 -10.69 3.59
N PHE A 38 0.89 -11.97 3.35
CA PHE A 38 -0.45 -12.43 3.07
C PHE A 38 -1.03 -12.99 4.37
N ASP A 39 -2.20 -12.51 4.75
CA ASP A 39 -2.86 -12.90 6.00
C ASP A 39 -3.96 -13.96 5.77
N GLU A 40 -4.40 -14.58 6.86
CA GLU A 40 -5.48 -15.58 6.89
C GLU A 40 -6.80 -15.04 6.32
N SER A 41 -6.99 -13.72 6.37
CA SER A 41 -8.15 -13.03 5.78
C SER A 41 -8.14 -12.99 4.24
N GLY A 42 -7.06 -13.45 3.59
CA GLY A 42 -6.96 -13.49 2.13
C GLY A 42 -6.50 -12.18 1.48
N VAL A 43 -5.90 -11.28 2.27
CA VAL A 43 -5.43 -9.96 1.81
C VAL A 43 -3.91 -9.84 1.94
N TRP A 44 -3.32 -9.02 1.07
CA TRP A 44 -1.94 -8.60 1.19
C TRP A 44 -1.83 -7.31 1.99
N MET A 45 -0.88 -7.28 2.91
CA MET A 45 -0.58 -6.14 3.76
C MET A 45 0.90 -5.78 3.69
N ALA A 46 1.20 -4.49 3.86
CA ALA A 46 2.56 -3.98 4.05
C ALA A 46 2.60 -2.94 5.16
N THR A 47 3.76 -2.82 5.79
CA THR A 47 4.01 -1.85 6.86
C THR A 47 4.69 -0.60 6.28
N ASP A 48 4.23 0.59 6.69
CA ASP A 48 4.82 1.87 6.29
C ASP A 48 6.05 2.27 7.12
N GLU A 49 6.58 3.48 6.89
CA GLU A 49 7.73 4.04 7.63
C GLU A 49 7.41 4.37 9.12
N GLU A 50 6.14 4.33 9.53
CA GLU A 50 5.65 4.62 10.90
C GLU A 50 5.20 3.35 11.64
N ASP A 51 5.59 2.16 11.16
CA ASP A 51 5.20 0.85 11.70
C ASP A 51 3.69 0.56 11.65
N VAL A 52 2.95 1.24 10.77
CA VAL A 52 1.51 1.02 10.56
C VAL A 52 1.27 0.06 9.40
N ILE A 53 0.40 -0.92 9.63
CA ILE A 53 0.03 -1.95 8.65
C ILE A 53 -1.12 -1.44 7.78
N HIS A 54 -0.96 -1.55 6.46
CA HIS A 54 -1.99 -1.21 5.47
C HIS A 54 -2.24 -2.37 4.52
N VAL A 55 -3.49 -2.51 4.08
CA VAL A 55 -3.85 -3.42 2.99
C VAL A 55 -3.36 -2.83 1.67
N ILE A 56 -2.65 -3.65 0.90
CA ILE A 56 -2.13 -3.26 -0.43
C ILE A 56 -2.76 -4.07 -1.57
N SER A 57 -3.46 -5.16 -1.26
CA SER A 57 -4.33 -5.86 -2.20
C SER A 57 -5.34 -6.73 -1.47
N GLU A 58 -6.57 -6.76 -1.97
CA GLU A 58 -7.61 -7.70 -1.50
C GLU A 58 -7.63 -9.00 -2.31
N HIS A 59 -6.74 -9.13 -3.30
CA HIS A 59 -6.67 -10.28 -4.17
C HIS A 59 -5.53 -11.22 -3.77
N PRO A 60 -5.72 -12.56 -3.77
CA PRO A 60 -4.65 -13.51 -3.43
C PRO A 60 -3.41 -13.38 -4.33
N SER A 61 -3.64 -13.06 -5.59
CA SER A 61 -2.62 -12.67 -6.57
C SER A 61 -2.57 -11.14 -6.66
N PRO A 62 -1.68 -10.44 -5.93
CA PRO A 62 -1.68 -8.98 -5.86
C PRO A 62 -1.34 -8.35 -7.21
N GLU A 63 -0.58 -9.05 -8.06
CA GLU A 63 -0.35 -8.66 -9.45
C GLU A 63 -1.62 -8.63 -10.33
N GLN A 64 -2.76 -9.15 -9.87
CA GLN A 64 -4.05 -9.05 -10.59
C GLN A 64 -4.93 -7.91 -10.08
N ASP A 65 -4.54 -7.27 -8.97
CA ASP A 65 -5.24 -6.14 -8.39
C ASP A 65 -4.81 -4.83 -9.07
N HIS A 66 -5.77 -4.10 -9.62
CA HIS A 66 -5.50 -2.86 -10.35
C HIS A 66 -4.89 -1.77 -9.46
N TRP A 67 -5.32 -1.67 -8.19
CA TRP A 67 -4.76 -0.69 -7.27
C TRP A 67 -3.31 -1.06 -6.96
N PHE A 68 -3.05 -2.33 -6.69
CA PHE A 68 -1.69 -2.82 -6.47
C PHE A 68 -0.80 -2.54 -7.68
N GLN A 69 -1.21 -2.87 -8.91
CA GLN A 69 -0.42 -2.61 -10.13
C GLN A 69 -0.08 -1.12 -10.33
N GLN A 70 -0.95 -0.21 -9.91
CA GLN A 70 -0.73 1.23 -10.04
C GLN A 70 0.30 1.78 -9.05
N HIS A 71 0.42 1.16 -7.88
CA HIS A 71 1.20 1.68 -6.75
C HIS A 71 2.40 0.82 -6.38
N PHE A 72 2.41 -0.45 -6.75
CA PHE A 72 3.40 -1.44 -6.37
C PHE A 72 3.75 -2.37 -7.52
N LYS A 73 4.91 -3.01 -7.38
CA LYS A 73 5.29 -4.19 -8.16
C LYS A 73 6.08 -5.15 -7.27
N LYS A 74 5.96 -6.44 -7.56
CA LYS A 74 6.79 -7.48 -6.94
C LYS A 74 8.24 -7.36 -7.41
N VAL A 75 9.18 -7.51 -6.47
CA VAL A 75 10.64 -7.50 -6.70
C VAL A 75 11.17 -8.91 -6.85
#